data_AF-A0A1H9WCR8-F1
#
_entry.id   AF-A0A1H9WCR8-F1
#
_cell.length_a   1.000
_cell.length_b   1.000
_cell.length_c   1.000
_cell.angle_alpha   90.00
_cell.angle_beta   90.00
_cell.angle_gamma   90.00
#
_symmetry.space_group_name_H-M   'P 1'
#
loop_
_entity.id
_entity.type
_entity.pdbx_description
1 polymer ?
#
loop_
_entity_poly.entity_id
_entity_poly.type
_entity_poly.pdbx_seq_one_letter_code
_entity_poly.pdbx_strand_id
1 'polypeptide(L)'
;MSARFRRCGHGTGPLHPGDHKAVAEFTAMLTARQRPAPWTGHGDIAVRITPNARALERGRPIEGQQPDADPVALVLIHPDTETALTGTLHCARSRIHGAWTDPYRLLTHALAGRAIDPDLTLEA
;
A
#
# COMPACT_ATOMS: atom_id res chain seq x y z
N MET A 1 21.79 -7.53 4.29
CA MET A 1 22.59 -6.43 3.71
C MET A 1 21.70 -5.19 3.65
N SER A 2 21.92 -4.22 4.55
CA SER A 2 21.18 -2.95 4.52
C SER A 2 21.69 -2.09 3.36
N ALA A 3 20.80 -1.70 2.45
CA ALA A 3 21.14 -0.77 1.38
C ALA A 3 21.56 0.57 2.02
N ARG A 4 22.80 1.01 1.77
CA ARG A 4 23.26 2.34 2.19
C ARG A 4 22.77 3.36 1.16
N PHE A 5 21.72 4.09 1.50
CA PHE A 5 21.29 5.25 0.72
C PHE A 5 22.37 6.33 0.83
N ARG A 6 23.05 6.63 -0.28
CA ARG A 6 23.99 7.76 -0.39
C ARG A 6 23.30 8.89 -1.13
N ARG A 7 23.39 10.11 -0.59
CA ARG A 7 22.92 11.33 -1.26
C ARG A 7 23.68 11.53 -2.57
N CYS A 8 22.98 11.76 -3.69
CA CYS A 8 23.60 12.11 -4.97
C CYS A 8 23.98 13.60 -5.09
N GLY A 9 24.23 14.31 -3.98
CA GLY A 9 24.41 15.78 -3.97
C GLY A 9 25.56 16.28 -3.10
N HIS A 10 26.31 17.25 -3.64
CA HIS A 10 27.56 17.88 -3.18
C HIS A 10 27.56 18.56 -1.79
N GLY A 11 26.58 18.34 -0.92
CA GLY A 11 26.59 18.93 0.43
C GLY A 11 27.61 18.24 1.34
N THR A 12 28.67 18.91 1.75
CA THR A 12 29.58 18.39 2.78
C THR A 12 28.90 18.49 4.16
N GLY A 13 28.69 17.37 4.85
CA GLY A 13 28.14 17.34 6.22
C GLY A 13 27.21 16.15 6.51
N PRO A 14 26.95 15.82 7.79
CA PRO A 14 26.00 14.79 8.18
C PRO A 14 24.58 15.12 7.68
N LEU A 15 23.75 14.09 7.48
CA LEU A 15 22.33 14.26 7.14
C LEU A 15 21.63 15.08 8.23
N HIS A 16 20.71 15.96 7.83
CA HIS A 16 19.89 16.67 8.80
C HIS A 16 19.01 15.66 9.55
N PRO A 17 18.75 15.80 10.87
CA PRO A 17 17.88 14.87 11.61
C PRO A 17 16.52 14.62 10.96
N GLY A 18 15.94 15.63 10.29
CA GLY A 18 14.72 15.47 9.48
C GLY A 18 14.87 14.55 8.27
N ASP A 19 16.04 14.53 7.63
CA ASP A 19 16.33 13.66 6.48
C ASP A 19 16.44 12.19 6.92
N HIS A 20 16.92 11.93 8.13
CA HIS A 20 17.03 10.56 8.66
C HIS A 20 15.67 9.87 8.76
N LYS A 21 14.64 10.60 9.21
CA LYS A 21 13.27 10.06 9.28
C LYS A 21 12.74 9.75 7.89
N ALA A 22 12.85 10.69 6.95
CA ALA A 22 12.37 10.50 5.58
C ALA A 22 13.08 9.33 4.87
N VAL A 23 14.40 9.20 5.04
CA VAL A 23 15.17 8.06 4.49
C VAL A 23 14.73 6.74 5.13
N ALA A 24 14.50 6.72 6.44
CA ALA A 24 14.05 5.51 7.13
C ALA A 24 12.66 5.05 6.64
N GLU A 25 11.70 5.97 6.56
CA GLU A 25 10.35 5.69 6.05
C GLU A 25 10.38 5.19 4.60
N PHE A 26 11.16 5.85 3.74
CA PHE A 26 11.33 5.42 2.35
C PHE A 26 11.98 4.03 2.24
N THR A 27 12.99 3.76 3.07
CA THR A 27 13.67 2.45 3.12
C THR A 27 12.71 1.35 3.56
N ALA A 28 11.89 1.62 4.57
CA ALA A 28 10.88 0.69 5.07
C ALA A 28 9.85 0.38 3.97
N MET A 29 9.37 1.41 3.26
CA MET A 29 8.44 1.25 2.13
C MET A 29 9.04 0.40 1.03
N LEU A 30 10.28 0.67 0.62
CA LEU A 30 10.96 -0.14 -0.41
C LEU A 30 11.13 -1.59 0.02
N THR A 31 11.48 -1.82 1.29
CA THR A 31 11.64 -3.17 1.84
C THR A 31 10.32 -3.93 1.82
N ALA A 32 9.24 -3.33 2.33
CA ALA A 32 7.91 -3.93 2.32
C ALA A 32 7.47 -4.28 0.90
N ARG A 33 7.65 -3.34 -0.05
CA ARG A 33 7.27 -3.53 -1.45
C ARG A 33 8.05 -4.63 -2.17
N GLN A 34 9.33 -4.78 -1.87
CA GLN A 34 10.18 -5.82 -2.48
C GLN A 34 9.89 -7.20 -1.91
N ARG A 35 9.48 -7.27 -0.64
CA ARG A 35 9.23 -8.52 0.09
C ARG A 35 7.89 -8.41 0.81
N PRO A 36 6.77 -8.40 0.06
CA PRO A 36 5.46 -8.27 0.66
C PRO A 36 5.19 -9.47 1.57
N ALA A 37 4.73 -9.20 2.79
CA ALA A 37 4.21 -10.25 3.64
C ALA A 37 2.95 -10.84 2.97
N PRO A 38 2.82 -12.18 2.89
CA PRO A 38 1.63 -12.79 2.34
C PRO A 38 0.41 -12.43 3.20
N TRP A 39 -0.72 -12.14 2.56
CA TRP A 39 -1.98 -11.97 3.26
C TRP A 39 -2.60 -13.34 3.56
N THR A 40 -2.94 -13.59 4.82
CA THR A 40 -3.39 -14.91 5.30
C THR A 40 -4.91 -15.01 5.44
N GLY A 41 -5.67 -14.11 4.78
CA GLY A 41 -7.13 -14.08 4.90
C GLY A 41 -7.68 -13.22 6.05
N HIS A 42 -6.81 -12.55 6.80
CA HIS A 42 -7.18 -11.71 7.94
C HIS A 42 -6.48 -10.35 7.90
N GLY A 43 -7.18 -9.33 8.40
CA GLY A 43 -6.70 -7.95 8.39
C GLY A 43 -6.73 -7.29 7.01
N ASP A 44 -6.25 -6.05 6.96
CA ASP A 44 -6.27 -5.23 5.75
C ASP A 44 -5.23 -5.71 4.72
N ILE A 45 -5.48 -5.38 3.46
CA ILE A 45 -4.76 -5.84 2.28
C ILE A 45 -4.14 -4.64 1.55
N ALA A 46 -2.94 -4.82 0.98
CA ALA A 46 -2.40 -3.89 0.01
C ALA A 46 -2.82 -4.30 -1.41
N VAL A 47 -3.61 -3.45 -2.07
CA VAL A 47 -4.27 -3.75 -3.35
C VAL A 47 -3.69 -2.91 -4.50
N ARG A 48 -3.45 -3.55 -5.65
CA ARG A 48 -3.10 -2.87 -6.91
C ARG A 48 -4.37 -2.49 -7.66
N ILE A 49 -4.68 -1.20 -7.71
CA ILE A 49 -5.87 -0.73 -8.42
C ILE A 49 -5.75 -0.79 -9.95
N THR A 50 -4.53 -0.86 -10.50
CA THR A 50 -4.28 -1.23 -11.90
C THR A 50 -3.22 -2.34 -12.00
N PRO A 51 -3.28 -3.22 -13.02
CA PRO A 51 -2.41 -4.41 -13.08
C PRO A 51 -0.90 -4.11 -12.96
N ASN A 52 -0.46 -3.00 -13.55
CA ASN A 52 0.95 -2.57 -13.55
C ASN A 52 1.21 -1.36 -12.62
N ALA A 53 0.26 -0.98 -11.78
CA ALA A 53 0.42 0.16 -10.89
C ALA A 53 1.60 -0.03 -9.94
N ARG A 54 2.26 1.09 -9.68
CA ARG A 54 3.15 1.23 -8.53
C ARG A 54 2.42 1.69 -7.28
N ALA A 55 1.25 2.30 -7.41
CA ALA A 55 0.41 2.66 -6.29
C ALA A 55 -0.18 1.41 -5.63
N LEU A 56 -0.43 1.53 -4.32
CA LEU A 56 -1.10 0.51 -3.52
C LEU A 56 -2.15 1.20 -2.67
N GLU A 57 -3.34 0.61 -2.58
CA GLU A 57 -4.41 1.09 -1.70
C GLU A 57 -4.64 0.12 -0.55
N ARG A 58 -5.07 0.66 0.59
CA ARG A 58 -5.47 -0.13 1.76
C ARG A 58 -6.89 -0.64 1.53
N GLY A 59 -7.04 -1.94 1.33
CA GLY A 59 -8.33 -2.61 1.22
C GLY A 59 -8.70 -3.30 2.53
N ARG A 60 -9.92 -3.09 3.02
CA ARG A 60 -10.48 -3.79 4.18
C ARG A 60 -11.49 -4.84 3.70
N PRO A 61 -11.20 -6.14 3.88
CA PRO A 61 -12.15 -7.21 3.56
C PRO A 61 -13.46 -7.04 4.34
N ILE A 62 -14.58 -7.45 3.74
CA ILE A 62 -15.87 -7.49 4.44
C ILE A 62 -15.84 -8.58 5.51
N GLU A 63 -16.43 -8.31 6.67
CA GLU A 63 -16.53 -9.27 7.78
C GLU A 63 -17.26 -10.56 7.37
N GLY A 64 -16.83 -11.70 7.93
CA GLY A 64 -17.46 -13.00 7.70
C GLY A 64 -17.12 -13.66 6.35
N GLN A 65 -16.34 -13.00 5.49
CA GLN A 65 -15.83 -13.61 4.27
C GLN A 65 -14.82 -14.74 4.57
N GLN A 66 -14.85 -15.79 3.75
CA GLN A 66 -13.90 -16.89 3.86
C GLN A 66 -12.45 -16.43 3.53
N PRO A 67 -11.44 -16.87 4.29
CA PRO A 67 -10.03 -16.50 4.07
C PRO A 67 -9.50 -16.77 2.64
N ASP A 68 -10.03 -17.79 1.98
CA ASP A 68 -9.63 -18.29 0.66
C ASP A 68 -10.53 -17.78 -0.47
N ALA A 69 -11.47 -16.88 -0.19
CA ALA A 69 -12.34 -16.29 -1.21
C ALA A 69 -11.53 -15.68 -2.39
N ASP A 70 -12.03 -15.91 -3.60
CA ASP A 70 -11.59 -15.27 -4.83
C ASP A 70 -12.80 -15.10 -5.76
N PRO A 71 -13.23 -13.86 -6.08
CA PRO A 71 -12.64 -12.59 -5.64
C PRO A 71 -12.89 -12.29 -4.15
N VAL A 72 -12.00 -11.49 -3.56
CA VAL A 72 -12.12 -10.96 -2.20
C VAL A 72 -13.00 -9.71 -2.24
N ALA A 73 -14.17 -9.74 -1.59
CA ALA A 73 -14.97 -8.53 -1.37
C ALA A 73 -14.30 -7.65 -0.32
N LEU A 74 -14.10 -6.36 -0.64
CA LEU A 74 -13.45 -5.38 0.23
C LEU A 74 -13.91 -3.95 -0.07
N VAL A 75 -13.62 -3.03 0.84
CA VAL A 75 -13.71 -1.57 0.61
C VAL A 75 -12.32 -0.96 0.63
N LEU A 76 -12.03 0.00 -0.24
CA LEU A 76 -10.80 0.79 -0.11
C LEU A 76 -11.00 1.84 0.98
N ILE A 77 -10.02 2.00 1.86
CA ILE A 77 -10.07 2.92 3.00
C ILE A 77 -8.88 3.86 3.00
N HIS A 78 -9.09 5.08 3.49
CA HIS A 78 -8.00 6.03 3.70
C HIS A 78 -7.04 5.47 4.76
N PRO A 79 -5.72 5.45 4.53
CA PRO A 79 -4.78 4.82 5.44
C PRO A 79 -4.75 5.47 6.84
N ASP A 80 -4.98 6.78 6.93
CA ASP A 80 -4.90 7.54 8.19
C ASP A 80 -6.22 7.79 8.92
N THR A 81 -7.33 7.91 8.19
CA THR A 81 -8.63 8.30 8.75
C THR A 81 -9.59 7.12 8.82
N GLU A 82 -9.21 5.98 8.23
CA GLU A 82 -10.04 4.78 8.06
C GLU A 82 -11.37 5.02 7.34
N THR A 83 -11.55 6.18 6.71
CA THR A 83 -12.75 6.53 5.97
C THR A 83 -12.83 5.68 4.70
N ALA A 84 -13.99 5.10 4.42
CA ALA A 84 -14.23 4.42 3.16
C ALA A 84 -14.10 5.40 1.97
N LEU A 85 -13.31 5.00 0.98
CA LEU A 85 -13.10 5.74 -0.26
C LEU A 85 -13.97 5.21 -1.41
N THR A 86 -14.45 3.98 -1.28
CA THR A 86 -15.29 3.30 -2.27
C THR A 86 -16.44 2.56 -1.58
N GLY A 87 -17.42 2.14 -2.37
CA GLY A 87 -18.30 1.03 -1.99
C GLY A 87 -17.55 -0.31 -1.99
N THR A 88 -18.29 -1.40 -1.80
CA THR A 88 -17.74 -2.76 -1.89
C THR A 88 -17.27 -3.05 -3.31
N LEU A 89 -16.03 -3.50 -3.44
CA LEU A 89 -15.39 -3.96 -4.67
C LEU A 89 -15.10 -5.46 -4.56
N HIS A 90 -15.16 -6.15 -5.70
CA HIS A 90 -14.68 -7.53 -5.82
C HIS A 90 -13.25 -7.52 -6.38
N CYS A 91 -12.29 -7.87 -5.53
CA CYS A 91 -10.87 -7.82 -5.84
C CYS A 91 -10.35 -9.21 -6.16
N ALA A 92 -9.93 -9.43 -7.41
CA ALA A 92 -9.23 -10.66 -7.79
C ALA A 92 -7.96 -10.82 -6.95
N ARG A 93 -7.66 -12.05 -6.49
CA ARG A 93 -6.46 -12.29 -5.67
C ARG A 93 -5.15 -11.93 -6.36
N SER A 94 -5.12 -11.94 -7.70
CA SER A 94 -3.98 -11.47 -8.49
C SER A 94 -3.66 -9.97 -8.31
N ARG A 95 -4.65 -9.15 -7.91
CA ARG A 95 -4.47 -7.73 -7.60
C ARG A 95 -3.93 -7.49 -6.18
N ILE A 96 -3.92 -8.53 -5.32
CA ILE A 96 -3.40 -8.44 -3.96
C ILE A 96 -1.88 -8.45 -3.99
N HIS A 97 -1.27 -7.38 -3.49
CA HIS A 97 0.18 -7.32 -3.34
C HIS A 97 0.67 -8.08 -2.10
N GLY A 98 -0.12 -8.09 -1.02
CA GLY A 98 0.20 -8.71 0.26
C GLY A 98 -0.64 -8.13 1.39
N ALA A 99 -0.30 -8.48 2.63
CA ALA A 99 -0.91 -7.87 3.82
C ALA A 99 -0.58 -6.38 3.88
N TRP A 100 -1.55 -5.56 4.30
CA TRP A 100 -1.31 -4.12 4.50
C TRP A 100 -0.28 -3.90 5.62
N THR A 101 0.62 -2.95 5.42
CA THR A 101 1.57 -2.47 6.42
C THR A 101 1.74 -0.95 6.27
N ASP A 102 2.00 -0.25 7.37
CA ASP A 102 2.13 1.22 7.39
C ASP A 102 3.08 1.80 6.33
N PRO A 103 4.22 1.16 5.98
CA PRO A 103 5.09 1.70 4.94
C PRO A 103 4.42 1.86 3.56
N TYR A 104 3.34 1.11 3.27
CA TYR A 104 2.59 1.27 2.02
C TYR A 104 1.75 2.54 1.96
N ARG A 105 1.51 3.21 3.10
CA ARG A 105 0.83 4.52 3.14
C ARG A 105 1.42 5.50 2.13
N LEU A 106 2.75 5.48 1.95
CA LEU A 106 3.48 6.33 1.00
C LEU A 106 3.13 6.11 -0.48
N LEU A 107 2.42 5.02 -0.79
CA LEU A 107 2.06 4.60 -2.16
C LEU A 107 0.58 4.81 -2.48
N THR A 108 -0.21 5.33 -1.55
CA THR A 108 -1.66 5.54 -1.71
C THR A 108 -1.98 6.79 -2.52
N HIS A 109 -3.09 6.75 -3.25
CA HIS A 109 -3.65 7.92 -3.92
C HIS A 109 -4.01 9.02 -2.92
N ALA A 110 -4.55 8.63 -1.77
CA ALA A 110 -4.90 9.54 -0.69
C ALA A 110 -3.72 10.42 -0.25
N LEU A 111 -2.56 9.82 0.04
CA LEU A 111 -1.37 10.60 0.41
C LEU A 111 -0.85 11.48 -0.73
N ALA A 112 -1.00 11.02 -1.98
CA ALA A 112 -0.62 11.78 -3.16
C ALA A 112 -1.62 12.90 -3.52
N GLY A 113 -2.71 13.08 -2.76
CA GLY A 113 -3.77 14.04 -3.05
C GLY A 113 -4.53 13.72 -4.34
N ARG A 114 -4.60 12.44 -4.72
CA ARG A 114 -5.30 11.97 -5.93
C ARG A 114 -6.61 11.30 -5.55
N ALA A 115 -7.64 11.51 -6.35
CA ALA A 115 -8.89 10.80 -6.21
C ALA A 115 -8.77 9.35 -6.70
N ILE A 116 -9.55 8.46 -6.11
CA ILE A 116 -9.81 7.12 -6.65
C ILE A 116 -10.95 7.26 -7.67
N ASP A 117 -10.82 6.56 -8.79
CA ASP A 117 -11.88 6.49 -9.81
C ASP A 117 -13.15 5.85 -9.20
N PRO A 118 -14.32 6.51 -9.24
CA PRO A 118 -15.56 5.95 -8.71
C PRO A 118 -15.99 4.68 -9.45
N ASP A 119 -15.60 4.50 -10.72
CA ASP A 119 -15.93 3.34 -11.55
C ASP A 119 -14.83 2.26 -11.53
N LEU A 120 -13.95 2.30 -10.52
CA LEU A 120 -12.85 1.35 -10.35
C LEU A 120 -13.36 -0.09 -10.28
N THR A 121 -12.81 -0.95 -11.13
CA THR A 121 -12.98 -2.41 -11.06
C THR A 121 -11.67 -3.12 -10.72
N LEU A 122 -11.76 -4.20 -9.96
CA LEU A 122 -10.61 -5.01 -9.52
C LEU A 122 -10.72 -6.47 -9.96
N GLU A 123 -11.60 -6.73 -10.93
CA GLU A 123 -11.85 -8.02 -11.53
C GLU A 123 -10.90 -8.19 -12.74
N ALA A 124 -9.82 -8.97 -12.56
CA ALA A 124 -8.75 -9.27 -13.53
C ALA A 124 -7.83 -8.09 -13.93
#